data_AF-A0A6V7J280-F1
#
_entry.id   AF-A0A6V7J280-F1
#
_cell.length_a   1.000
_cell.length_b   1.000
_cell.length_c   1.000
_cell.angle_alpha   90.00
_cell.angle_beta   90.00
_cell.angle_gamma   90.00
#
_symmetry.space_group_name_H-M   'P 1'
#
loop_
_entity.id
_entity.type
_entity.pdbx_description
1 polymer ?
#
loop_
_entity_poly.entity_id
_entity_poly.type
_entity_poly.pdbx_seq_one_letter_code
_entity_poly.pdbx_strand_id
1 'polypeptide(L)'
;KSILVRNESDEVLARYQLSPNFDQTKLRLVWKSQRGGRANLAPGMSTTLIVFFKSTTPEDYSEKIVINVENGLPVTIGVAASRQPPILI
;
A
#
# COMPACT_ATOMS: atom_id res chain seq x y z
N LYS A 1 1.44 8.82 3.72
CA LYS A 1 2.68 8.59 2.94
C LYS A 1 2.29 8.07 1.56
N SER A 2 3.07 8.37 0.51
CA SER A 2 2.80 7.92 -0.86
C SER A 2 3.88 6.93 -1.30
N ILE A 3 3.47 5.85 -1.97
CA ILE A 3 4.35 4.79 -2.44
C ILE A 3 4.16 4.66 -3.95
N LEU A 4 5.26 4.76 -4.70
CA LEU A 4 5.27 4.54 -6.14
C LEU A 4 5.31 3.04 -6.43
N VAL A 5 4.42 2.57 -7.29
CA VAL A 5 4.39 1.18 -7.77
C VAL A 5 4.53 1.23 -9.28
N ARG A 6 5.52 0.52 -9.82
CA ARG A 6 5.82 0.50 -11.25
C ARG A 6 5.77 -0.93 -11.78
N ASN A 7 5.21 -1.09 -12.97
CA ASN A 7 5.34 -2.34 -13.72
C ASN A 7 6.68 -2.31 -14.45
N GLU A 8 7.65 -3.07 -13.94
CA GLU A 8 8.99 -3.21 -14.52
C GLU A 8 9.05 -4.32 -15.59
N SER A 9 7.91 -4.87 -16.01
CA SER A 9 7.86 -5.80 -17.14
C SER A 9 8.06 -5.05 -18.45
N ASP A 10 8.70 -5.70 -19.43
CA ASP A 10 8.91 -5.14 -20.77
C ASP A 10 7.66 -5.21 -21.65
N GLU A 11 6.88 -6.29 -21.55
CA GLU A 11 5.74 -6.56 -22.46
C GLU A 11 4.43 -6.92 -21.74
N VAL A 12 4.52 -7.33 -20.47
CA VAL A 12 3.38 -7.92 -19.76
C VAL A 12 2.57 -6.88 -19.00
N LEU A 13 1.26 -6.87 -19.22
CA LEU A 13 0.30 -6.09 -18.41
C LEU A 13 0.22 -6.68 -17.00
N ALA A 14 0.60 -5.91 -15.98
CA ALA A 14 0.46 -6.32 -14.59
C ALA A 14 -0.99 -6.10 -14.12
N ARG A 15 -1.69 -7.18 -13.76
CA ARG A 15 -2.99 -7.13 -13.07
C ARG A 15 -2.75 -7.33 -11.59
N TYR A 16 -3.22 -6.40 -10.77
CA TYR A 16 -2.93 -6.41 -9.34
C TYR A 16 -4.14 -6.04 -8.51
N GLN A 17 -4.11 -6.49 -7.26
CA GLN A 17 -5.18 -6.26 -6.29
C GLN A 17 -4.62 -6.15 -4.87
N LEU A 18 -5.15 -5.20 -4.09
CA LEU A 18 -4.89 -5.16 -2.66
C LEU A 18 -5.60 -6.35 -1.98
N SER A 19 -4.89 -7.05 -1.09
CA SER A 19 -5.51 -8.13 -0.31
C SER A 19 -6.73 -7.62 0.47
N PRO A 20 -7.84 -8.38 0.57
CA PRO A 20 -9.11 -7.89 1.09
C PRO A 20 -9.15 -7.66 2.62
N ASN A 21 -8.11 -7.99 3.36
CA ASN A 21 -8.15 -8.07 4.83
C ASN A 21 -7.86 -6.74 5.55
N PHE A 22 -8.35 -5.60 5.05
CA PHE A 22 -8.08 -4.30 5.67
C PHE A 22 -9.19 -3.76 6.61
N ASP A 23 -10.27 -4.51 6.80
CA ASP A 23 -11.46 -4.04 7.54
C ASP A 23 -11.23 -3.81 9.05
N GLN A 24 -10.17 -4.37 9.64
CA GLN A 24 -9.80 -4.18 11.05
C GLN A 24 -8.50 -3.37 11.24
N THR A 25 -8.04 -2.68 10.19
CA THR A 25 -6.70 -2.09 10.17
C THR A 25 -6.74 -0.59 10.51
N LYS A 26 -5.65 -0.08 11.08
CA LYS A 26 -5.46 1.37 11.30
C LYS A 26 -5.05 2.10 10.01
N LEU A 27 -4.99 1.38 8.89
CA LEU A 27 -4.58 1.87 7.59
C LEU A 27 -5.80 2.08 6.69
N ARG A 28 -5.85 3.22 6.02
CA ARG A 28 -6.71 3.42 4.86
C ARG A 28 -5.82 3.55 3.63
N LEU A 29 -6.07 2.68 2.66
CA LEU A 29 -5.30 2.57 1.42
C LEU A 29 -6.14 3.11 0.25
N VAL A 30 -5.54 3.96 -0.58
CA VAL A 30 -6.21 4.54 -1.75
C VAL A 30 -5.24 4.59 -2.93
N TRP A 31 -5.65 4.07 -4.09
CA TRP A 31 -4.92 4.26 -5.34
C TRP A 31 -5.22 5.64 -5.92
N LYS A 32 -4.17 6.40 -6.27
CA LYS A 32 -4.33 7.77 -6.79
C LYS A 32 -5.04 7.82 -8.14
N SER A 33 -4.84 6.82 -9.00
CA SER A 33 -5.33 6.82 -10.37
C SER A 33 -6.62 6.02 -10.62
N GLN A 34 -7.15 5.28 -9.62
CA GLN A 34 -8.27 4.37 -9.86
C GLN A 34 -9.23 4.27 -8.66
N ARG A 35 -10.54 4.17 -8.95
CA ARG A 35 -11.57 3.81 -7.97
C ARG A 35 -11.73 2.29 -7.97
N GLY A 36 -11.30 1.62 -6.89
CA GLY A 36 -11.46 0.18 -6.71
C GLY A 36 -10.21 -0.52 -6.16
N GLY A 37 -10.36 -1.79 -5.77
CA GLY A 37 -9.27 -2.61 -5.22
C GLY A 37 -8.46 -3.40 -6.25
N ARG A 38 -8.98 -3.56 -7.48
CA ARG A 38 -8.36 -4.29 -8.59
C ARG A 38 -8.00 -3.31 -9.71
N ALA A 39 -6.82 -3.48 -10.29
CA ALA A 39 -6.22 -2.52 -11.19
C ALA A 39 -5.27 -3.18 -12.20
N ASN A 40 -5.04 -2.49 -13.32
CA ASN A 40 -4.11 -2.90 -14.39
C ASN A 40 -3.03 -1.83 -14.58
N LEU A 41 -1.79 -2.25 -14.81
CA LEU A 41 -0.65 -1.36 -15.06
C LEU A 41 0.13 -1.86 -16.29
N ALA A 42 0.14 -1.05 -17.36
CA ALA A 42 0.89 -1.38 -18.58
C ALA A 42 2.41 -1.41 -18.33
N PRO A 43 3.19 -2.12 -19.17
CA PRO A 43 4.66 -2.10 -19.13
C PRO A 43 5.24 -0.69 -19.00
N GLY A 44 6.23 -0.52 -18.11
CA GLY A 44 6.90 0.75 -17.85
C GLY A 44 6.09 1.81 -17.09
N MET A 45 4.77 1.64 -16.95
CA MET A 45 3.89 2.61 -16.28
C MET A 45 3.94 2.49 -14.76
N SER A 46 3.58 3.57 -14.08
CA SER A 46 3.53 3.63 -12.62
C SER A 46 2.20 4.17 -12.08
N THR A 47 1.83 3.74 -10.88
CA THR A 47 0.74 4.29 -10.09
C THR A 47 1.23 4.67 -8.68
N THR A 48 0.41 5.34 -7.91
CA THR A 48 0.70 5.72 -6.53
C THR A 48 -0.32 5.12 -5.57
N LEU A 49 0.18 4.37 -4.58
CA LEU A 49 -0.59 3.97 -3.41
C LEU A 49 -0.43 5.03 -2.32
N ILE A 50 -1.55 5.60 -1.88
CA ILE A 50 -1.59 6.53 -0.76
C ILE A 50 -1.98 5.76 0.49
N VAL A 51 -1.13 5.85 1.51
CA VAL A 51 -1.32 5.23 2.81
C VAL A 51 -1.67 6.31 3.83
N PHE A 52 -2.87 6.22 4.37
CA PHE A 52 -3.34 7.01 5.50
C PHE A 52 -3.30 6.15 6.75
N PHE A 53 -2.66 6.64 7.81
CA PHE A 53 -2.66 6.00 9.12
C PHE A 53 -3.58 6.79 10.05
N LYS A 54 -4.52 6.10 10.70
CA LYS A 54 -5.43 6.67 11.68
C LYS A 54 -5.25 5.92 13.00
N SER A 55 -4.79 6.60 14.04
CA SER A 55 -4.71 6.02 15.37
C SER A 55 -5.28 6.99 16.39
N THR A 56 -6.17 6.49 17.24
CA THR A 56 -6.64 7.18 18.46
C THR A 56 -5.84 6.77 19.69
N THR A 57 -5.05 5.70 19.60
CA THR A 57 -4.23 5.14 20.68
C THR A 57 -2.75 5.44 20.47
N PRO A 58 -1.97 5.67 21.54
CA PRO A 58 -0.56 6.05 21.46
C PRO A 58 0.40 4.88 21.18
N GLU A 59 -0.12 3.67 21.03
CA GLU A 59 0.66 2.44 20.85
C GLU A 59 1.39 2.40 19.50
N ASP A 60 2.55 1.74 19.51
CA ASP A 60 3.27 1.37 18.30
C ASP A 60 2.41 0.45 17.43
N TYR A 61 2.56 0.58 16.12
CA TYR A 61 1.78 -0.14 15.14
C TYR A 61 2.68 -0.73 14.07
N SER A 62 2.48 -2.00 13.73
CA SER A 62 3.13 -2.63 12.59
C SER A 62 2.15 -3.51 11.82
N GLU A 63 2.24 -3.45 10.50
CA GLU A 63 1.39 -4.23 9.60
C GLU A 63 2.06 -4.46 8.25
N LYS A 64 1.62 -5.49 7.52
CA LYS A 64 2.03 -5.75 6.14
C LYS A 64 0.89 -5.45 5.18
N ILE A 65 1.14 -4.57 4.21
CA ILE A 65 0.26 -4.39 3.05
C ILE A 65 0.71 -5.38 1.97
N VAL A 66 -0.22 -6.16 1.44
CA VAL A 66 0.05 -7.14 0.37
C VAL A 66 -0.71 -6.77 -0.89
N ILE A 67 0.05 -6.56 -1.98
CA ILE A 67 -0.46 -6.37 -3.33
C ILE A 67 -0.27 -7.69 -4.08
N ASN A 68 -1.35 -8.39 -4.36
CA ASN A 68 -1.34 -9.61 -5.16
C ASN A 68 -1.20 -9.23 -6.64
N VAL A 69 -0.33 -9.93 -7.36
CA VAL A 69 -0.13 -9.77 -8.81
C VAL A 69 -0.56 -11.07 -9.49
N GLU A 70 -1.47 -10.99 -10.45
CA GLU A 70 -1.96 -12.14 -11.20
C GLU A 70 -0.79 -12.80 -11.94
N ASN A 71 -0.59 -14.11 -11.74
CA ASN A 71 0.52 -14.90 -12.30
C ASN A 71 1.93 -14.39 -11.93
N GLY A 72 2.05 -13.62 -10.84
CA GLY A 72 3.32 -13.07 -10.36
C GLY A 72 3.52 -13.29 -8.86
N LEU A 73 4.65 -12.82 -8.35
CA LEU A 73 4.89 -12.78 -6.92
C LEU A 73 4.17 -11.58 -6.28
N PRO A 74 3.57 -11.74 -5.09
CA PRO A 74 2.95 -10.63 -4.39
C PRO A 74 4.01 -9.63 -3.91
N VAL A 75 3.68 -8.34 -3.98
CA VAL A 75 4.51 -7.27 -3.43
C VAL A 75 4.06 -7.00 -1.99
N THR A 76 4.98 -7.14 -1.04
CA THR A 76 4.72 -6.93 0.38
C THR A 76 5.40 -5.66 0.87
N ILE A 77 4.64 -4.78 1.52
CA ILE A 77 5.11 -3.51 2.06
C ILE A 77 4.93 -3.56 3.58
N GLY A 78 6.05 -3.54 4.31
CA GLY A 78 6.04 -3.38 5.76
C GLY A 78 5.75 -1.94 6.15
N VAL A 79 4.77 -1.75 7.03
CA VAL A 79 4.43 -0.46 7.63
C VAL A 79 4.73 -0.55 9.12
N ALA A 80 5.42 0.47 9.64
CA ALA A 80 5.63 0.66 11.06
C ALA A 80 5.34 2.13 11.39
N ALA A 81 4.67 2.36 12.52
CA ALA A 81 4.43 3.67 13.07
C ALA A 81 4.69 3.61 14.59
N SER A 82 5.40 4.60 15.11
CA SER A 82 5.61 4.77 16.54
C SER A 82 5.33 6.21 16.92
N ARG A 83 4.87 6.42 18.16
CA ARG A 83 4.71 7.76 18.69
C ARG A 83 6.07 8.24 19.17
N GLN A 84 6.57 9.31 18.57
CA GLN A 84 7.71 10.00 19.16
C GLN A 84 7.28 10.65 20.48
N PRO A 85 8.06 10.45 21.57
CA PRO A 85 7.77 11.11 22.84
C PRO A 85 7.80 12.63 22.66
N PRO A 86 6.99 13.38 23.41
CA PRO A 86 7.07 14.84 23.39
C PRO A 86 8.48 15.27 23.78
N ILE A 87 9.06 16.18 22.99
CA ILE A 87 10.32 16.81 23.34
C ILE A 87 9.99 17.87 24.39
N LEU A 88 10.41 17.64 25.63
CA LEU A 88 10.36 18.66 26.68
C LEU A 88 11.54 19.60 26.43
N ILE A 89 11.27 20.80 25.92
CA ILE A 89 12.25 21.90 25.75
C ILE A 89 12.05 22.88 26.90
#